data_AF-A0A314ZBT8-F1
#
_entry.id   AF-A0A314ZBT8-F1
#
_cell.length_a   1.000
_cell.length_b   1.000
_cell.length_c   1.000
_cell.angle_alpha   90.00
_cell.angle_beta   90.00
_cell.angle_gamma   90.00
#
_symmetry.space_group_name_H-M   'P 1'
#
loop_
_entity.id
_entity.type
_entity.pdbx_description
1 polymer ?
#
loop_
_entity_poly.entity_id
_entity_poly.type
_entity_poly.pdbx_seq_one_letter_code
_entity_poly.pdbx_strand_id
1 'polypeptide(L)'
;MAELETSKLSEAFSMNGGDGPNNYAKNSTLQRGVVDATKELLIENILEAVEFKYQSQGLNSQILEFQVFFNDHTPNDFNMLFKSLQQNRRYYAAGVPGSFYGRLFSYASIQMVHSSYATHWLSRVPKEVADRNTPAWNKGRIYYSNSTDEVVRAYEAQYAEDMEYVEINAHLC
;
A
#
# COMPACT_ATOMS: atom_id res chain seq x y z
N MET A 1 8.85 11.96 -20.32
CA MET A 1 9.89 10.91 -20.23
C MET A 1 9.91 10.20 -18.87
N ALA A 2 9.53 10.83 -17.75
CA ALA A 2 9.41 10.16 -16.45
C ALA A 2 8.21 9.19 -16.34
N GLU A 3 7.09 9.49 -17.00
CA GLU A 3 5.87 8.65 -17.01
C GLU A 3 6.03 7.27 -17.67
N LEU A 4 6.99 7.11 -18.59
CA LEU A 4 7.22 5.85 -19.30
C LEU A 4 8.11 4.87 -18.50
N GLU A 5 8.86 5.38 -17.51
CA GLU A 5 9.71 4.56 -16.63
C GLU A 5 8.90 4.06 -15.43
N THR A 6 8.00 4.87 -14.88
CA THR A 6 7.08 4.42 -13.80
C THR A 6 6.11 3.34 -14.26
N SER A 7 5.68 3.35 -15.53
CA SER A 7 4.81 2.29 -16.07
C SER A 7 5.51 0.93 -16.25
N LYS A 8 6.84 0.86 -16.10
CA LYS A 8 7.61 -0.40 -16.16
C LYS A 8 7.94 -0.98 -14.79
N LEU A 9 7.73 -0.22 -13.72
CA LEU A 9 8.11 -0.61 -12.36
C LEU A 9 7.06 -1.52 -11.72
N SER A 10 5.78 -1.32 -12.00
CA SER A 10 4.71 -2.09 -11.37
C SER A 10 3.45 -2.12 -12.24
N GLU A 11 2.88 -3.32 -12.36
CA GLU A 11 1.52 -3.56 -12.83
C GLU A 11 0.53 -3.12 -11.74
N ALA A 12 -0.61 -2.56 -12.15
CA ALA A 12 -1.60 -2.03 -11.24
C ALA A 12 -2.73 -3.04 -11.02
N PHE A 13 -2.87 -3.52 -9.78
CA PHE A 13 -3.95 -4.40 -9.36
C PHE A 13 -4.74 -3.71 -8.24
N SER A 14 -5.87 -3.09 -8.59
CA SER A 14 -6.76 -2.45 -7.63
C SER A 14 -7.94 -3.36 -7.25
N MET A 15 -8.44 -3.18 -6.04
CA MET A 15 -9.64 -3.87 -5.58
C MET A 15 -10.89 -3.38 -6.33
N ASN A 16 -11.94 -4.21 -6.38
CA ASN A 16 -13.20 -3.86 -7.03
C ASN A 16 -13.86 -2.65 -6.34
N GLY A 17 -13.85 -1.48 -7.00
CA GLY A 17 -14.53 -0.27 -6.53
C GLY A 17 -16.04 -0.22 -6.85
N GLY A 18 -16.64 0.95 -6.63
CA GLY A 18 -18.04 1.26 -6.92
C GLY A 18 -19.06 0.84 -5.85
N ASP A 19 -20.34 1.16 -6.07
CA ASP A 19 -21.41 0.98 -5.08
C ASP A 19 -22.18 -0.36 -5.18
N GLY A 20 -21.81 -1.21 -6.15
CA GLY A 20 -22.45 -2.49 -6.45
C GLY A 20 -22.34 -3.54 -5.34
N PRO A 21 -23.08 -4.66 -5.43
CA PRO A 21 -23.07 -5.71 -4.40
C PRO A 21 -21.71 -6.41 -4.26
N ASN A 22 -20.90 -6.42 -5.33
CA ASN A 22 -19.61 -7.10 -5.39
C ASN A 22 -18.41 -6.17 -5.13
N ASN A 23 -18.64 -4.95 -4.64
CA ASN A 23 -17.56 -4.04 -4.33
C ASN A 23 -16.74 -4.53 -3.13
N TYR A 24 -15.48 -4.09 -3.06
CA TYR A 24 -14.55 -4.52 -2.03
C TYR A 24 -15.03 -4.14 -0.63
N ALA A 25 -15.51 -2.92 -0.42
CA ALA A 25 -16.01 -2.45 0.88
C ALA A 25 -17.12 -3.35 1.49
N LYS A 26 -17.93 -4.00 0.65
CA LYS A 26 -18.97 -4.95 1.08
C LYS A 26 -18.46 -6.37 1.26
N ASN A 27 -17.38 -6.78 0.57
CA ASN A 27 -16.92 -8.17 0.46
C ASN A 27 -15.57 -8.45 1.13
N SER A 28 -14.88 -7.44 1.65
CA SER A 28 -13.59 -7.58 2.32
C SER A 28 -13.73 -7.92 3.81
N THR A 29 -14.77 -8.62 4.27
CA THR A 29 -15.12 -8.72 5.71
C THR A 29 -13.97 -9.10 6.64
N LEU A 30 -13.03 -9.95 6.18
CA LEU A 30 -11.81 -10.30 6.91
C LEU A 30 -10.84 -9.12 7.01
N GLN A 31 -10.50 -8.48 5.89
CA GLN A 31 -9.67 -7.28 5.89
C GLN A 31 -10.40 -6.11 6.58
N ARG A 32 -11.68 -5.89 6.30
CA ARG A 32 -12.57 -4.88 6.90
C ARG A 32 -12.68 -5.00 8.42
N GLY A 33 -12.78 -6.23 8.93
CA GLY A 33 -12.79 -6.50 10.37
C GLY A 33 -11.49 -6.13 11.08
N VAL A 34 -10.37 -6.10 10.34
CA VAL A 34 -9.02 -5.80 10.86
C VAL A 34 -8.52 -4.41 10.47
N VAL A 35 -9.00 -3.82 9.36
CA VAL A 35 -8.41 -2.64 8.68
C VAL A 35 -9.42 -1.51 8.49
N ASP A 36 -10.68 -1.74 8.09
CA ASP A 36 -11.62 -0.61 7.83
C ASP A 36 -12.29 -0.10 9.11
N ALA A 37 -12.72 -1.00 10.00
CA ALA A 37 -13.24 -0.61 11.31
C ALA A 37 -12.16 0.03 12.19
N THR A 38 -10.90 -0.30 11.92
CA THR A 38 -9.75 0.15 12.68
C THR A 38 -8.98 1.27 11.98
N LYS A 39 -9.23 1.60 10.71
CA LYS A 39 -8.46 2.61 9.97
C LYS A 39 -8.47 3.94 10.70
N GLU A 40 -9.66 4.42 11.04
CA GLU A 40 -9.81 5.68 11.77
C GLU A 40 -9.24 5.55 13.18
N LEU A 41 -9.48 4.42 13.87
CA LEU A 41 -8.91 4.16 15.19
C LEU A 41 -7.38 4.14 15.18
N LEU A 42 -6.78 3.57 14.13
CA LEU A 42 -5.35 3.47 13.93
C LEU A 42 -4.75 4.85 13.69
N ILE A 43 -5.38 5.65 12.82
CA ILE A 43 -4.95 7.03 12.59
C ILE A 43 -5.00 7.78 13.91
N GLU A 44 -6.14 7.78 14.60
CA GLU A 44 -6.29 8.45 15.90
C GLU A 44 -5.27 7.97 16.94
N ASN A 45 -5.03 6.66 17.06
CA ASN A 45 -3.99 6.12 17.95
C ASN A 45 -2.59 6.63 17.60
N ILE A 46 -2.27 6.73 16.31
CA ILE A 46 -0.99 7.29 15.85
C ILE A 46 -0.91 8.77 16.23
N LEU A 47 -1.96 9.55 15.96
CA LEU A 47 -2.00 10.98 16.28
C LEU A 47 -1.81 11.21 17.78
N GLU A 48 -2.55 10.47 18.61
CA GLU A 48 -2.45 10.53 20.08
C GLU A 48 -1.05 10.13 20.57
N ALA A 49 -0.44 9.09 19.98
CA ALA A 49 0.92 8.69 20.34
C ALA A 49 1.95 9.76 19.99
N VAL A 50 1.80 10.43 18.84
CA VAL A 50 2.66 11.57 18.47
C VAL A 50 2.44 12.75 19.41
N GLU A 51 1.20 13.15 19.67
CA GLU A 51 0.85 14.23 20.61
C GLU A 51 1.45 13.96 22.00
N PHE A 52 1.24 12.76 22.54
CA PHE A 52 1.77 12.36 23.83
C PHE A 52 3.30 12.44 23.88
N LYS A 53 3.98 12.01 22.81
CA LYS A 53 5.45 12.09 22.71
C LYS A 53 5.92 13.55 22.77
N TYR A 54 5.31 14.45 22.01
CA TYR A 54 5.66 15.87 22.04
C TYR A 54 5.38 16.50 23.42
N GLN A 55 4.26 16.15 24.03
CA GLN A 55 3.91 16.63 25.37
C GLN A 55 4.92 16.18 26.44
N SER A 56 5.34 14.91 26.37
CA SER A 56 6.35 14.35 27.28
C SER A 56 7.72 15.03 27.17
N GLN A 57 8.00 15.66 26.02
CA GLN A 57 9.22 16.42 25.76
C GLN A 57 9.10 17.90 26.17
N GLY A 58 7.99 18.31 26.78
CA GLY A 58 7.76 19.69 27.22
C GLY A 58 7.32 20.64 26.11
N LEU A 59 6.92 20.13 24.93
CA LEU A 59 6.46 20.93 23.78
C LEU A 59 4.95 21.19 23.82
N ASN A 60 4.36 21.30 25.01
CA ASN A 60 2.92 21.38 25.27
C ASN A 60 2.19 22.59 24.62
N SER A 61 2.93 23.59 24.13
CA SER A 61 2.36 24.79 23.50
C SER A 61 2.29 24.74 21.98
N GLN A 62 2.84 23.70 21.34
CA GLN A 62 2.76 23.54 19.89
C GLN A 62 1.42 22.91 19.48
N ILE A 63 0.70 23.61 18.61
CA ILE A 63 -0.42 23.01 17.87
C ILE A 63 0.21 22.10 16.82
N LEU A 64 -0.05 20.81 16.90
CA LEU A 64 0.37 19.86 15.88
C LEU A 64 -0.64 19.87 14.74
N GLU A 65 -0.13 19.96 13.52
CA GLU A 65 -0.92 19.77 12.31
C GLU A 65 -0.59 18.41 11.72
N PHE A 66 -1.63 17.64 11.40
CA PHE A 66 -1.48 16.31 10.84
C PHE A 66 -1.95 16.28 9.39
N GLN A 67 -1.10 15.73 8.51
CA GLN A 67 -1.45 15.48 7.12
C GLN A 67 -1.33 13.98 6.84
N VAL A 68 -2.44 13.37 6.46
CA VAL A 68 -2.54 11.93 6.16
C VAL A 68 -2.72 11.75 4.66
N PHE A 69 -1.83 10.97 4.06
CA PHE A 69 -1.87 10.61 2.66
C PHE A 69 -2.39 9.18 2.50
N PHE A 70 -3.45 9.02 1.71
CA PHE A 70 -4.00 7.73 1.33
C PHE A 70 -3.45 7.35 -0.05
N ASN A 71 -2.51 6.43 -0.09
CA ASN A 71 -1.94 5.93 -1.34
C ASN A 71 -2.63 4.63 -1.79
N ASP A 72 -2.89 4.55 -3.10
CA ASP A 72 -3.28 3.33 -3.81
C ASP A 72 -2.94 3.51 -5.30
N HIS A 73 -3.06 2.47 -6.11
CA HIS A 73 -2.91 2.57 -7.55
C HIS A 73 -3.94 3.54 -8.16
N THR A 74 -3.57 4.17 -9.28
CA THR A 74 -4.41 5.13 -10.02
C THR A 74 -5.82 4.62 -10.34
N PRO A 75 -6.06 3.35 -10.68
CA PRO A 75 -7.41 2.83 -10.96
C PRO A 75 -8.29 2.65 -9.72
N ASN A 76 -7.76 2.81 -8.51
CA ASN A 76 -8.53 2.67 -7.28
C ASN A 76 -9.64 3.72 -7.17
N ASP A 77 -10.74 3.36 -6.50
CA ASP A 77 -11.88 4.25 -6.33
C ASP A 77 -11.68 5.20 -5.13
N PHE A 78 -10.90 6.26 -5.37
CA PHE A 78 -10.69 7.33 -4.38
C PHE A 78 -11.99 8.06 -4.00
N ASN A 79 -13.04 8.03 -4.83
CA ASN A 79 -14.31 8.66 -4.49
C ASN A 79 -14.99 7.92 -3.35
N MET A 80 -14.97 6.58 -3.36
CA MET A 80 -15.47 5.79 -2.23
C MET A 80 -14.69 6.08 -0.95
N LEU A 81 -13.36 6.16 -1.04
CA LEU A 81 -12.50 6.53 0.09
C LEU A 81 -12.91 7.89 0.67
N PHE A 82 -13.01 8.94 -0.16
CA PHE A 82 -13.33 10.27 0.35
C PHE A 82 -14.75 10.38 0.92
N LYS A 83 -15.71 9.61 0.39
CA LYS A 83 -17.06 9.50 0.97
C LYS A 83 -17.07 8.81 2.33
N SER A 84 -16.13 7.91 2.62
CA SER A 84 -16.08 7.15 3.87
C SER A 84 -15.32 7.84 5.00
N LEU A 85 -14.54 8.89 4.72
CA LEU A 85 -13.76 9.61 5.73
C LEU A 85 -14.67 10.35 6.72
N GLN A 86 -14.26 10.39 7.99
CA GLN A 86 -14.97 11.15 9.01
C GLN A 86 -14.95 12.66 8.73
N GLN A 87 -16.07 13.33 9.01
CA GLN A 87 -16.22 14.78 8.79
C GLN A 87 -15.43 15.61 9.83
N ASN A 88 -15.42 15.19 11.09
CA ASN A 88 -14.78 15.91 12.21
C ASN A 88 -13.41 15.33 12.57
N ARG A 89 -12.57 15.11 11.56
CA ARG A 89 -11.23 14.54 11.70
C ARG A 89 -10.21 15.59 12.14
N ARG A 90 -9.19 15.16 12.89
CA ARG A 90 -8.08 16.02 13.39
C ARG A 90 -6.92 16.19 12.40
N TYR A 91 -7.09 15.75 11.16
CA TYR A 91 -6.05 15.72 10.15
C TYR A 91 -6.56 16.15 8.77
N TYR A 92 -5.65 16.73 7.97
CA TYR A 92 -5.86 16.97 6.55
C TYR A 92 -5.66 15.67 5.78
N ALA A 93 -6.58 15.38 4.86
CA ALA A 93 -6.57 14.16 4.07
C ALA A 93 -6.24 14.46 2.60
N ALA A 94 -5.34 13.68 2.01
CA ALA A 94 -5.05 13.73 0.58
C ALA A 94 -4.97 12.31 0.00
N GLY A 95 -5.45 12.13 -1.23
CA GLY A 95 -5.26 10.89 -2.00
C GLY A 95 -4.00 11.00 -2.85
N VAL A 96 -3.21 9.94 -2.91
CA VAL A 96 -1.96 9.88 -3.67
C VAL A 96 -2.03 8.69 -4.64
N PRO A 97 -2.47 8.90 -5.89
CA PRO A 97 -2.56 7.82 -6.87
C PRO A 97 -1.17 7.44 -7.39
N GLY A 98 -0.82 6.15 -7.31
CA GLY A 98 0.43 5.60 -7.83
C GLY A 98 0.86 4.32 -7.12
N SER A 99 1.74 3.55 -7.76
CA SER A 99 2.33 2.36 -7.13
C SER A 99 3.36 2.78 -6.06
N PHE A 100 3.30 2.16 -4.89
CA PHE A 100 4.29 2.36 -3.82
C PHE A 100 5.67 1.75 -4.13
N TYR A 101 5.79 0.96 -5.21
CA TYR A 101 7.08 0.54 -5.77
C TYR A 101 7.79 1.68 -6.53
N GLY A 102 7.06 2.76 -6.85
CA GLY A 102 7.63 3.99 -7.40
C GLY A 102 7.73 5.10 -6.34
N ARG A 103 8.44 6.18 -6.70
CA ARG A 103 8.52 7.37 -5.85
C ARG A 103 7.19 8.14 -5.88
N LEU A 104 6.59 8.30 -4.70
CA LEU A 104 5.31 9.01 -4.52
C LEU A 104 5.47 10.39 -3.87
N PHE A 105 6.46 10.53 -3.00
CA PHE A 105 6.66 11.73 -2.19
C PHE A 105 8.02 12.39 -2.45
N SER A 106 8.10 13.68 -2.13
CA SER A 106 9.34 14.43 -2.08
C SER A 106 10.28 13.87 -1.01
N TYR A 107 11.55 14.26 -1.07
CA TYR A 107 12.54 13.78 -0.10
C TYR A 107 12.25 14.33 1.30
N ALA A 108 12.30 13.48 2.33
CA ALA A 108 12.13 13.82 3.75
C ALA A 108 10.84 14.61 4.09
N SER A 109 9.73 14.24 3.46
CA SER A 109 8.39 14.82 3.64
C SER A 109 7.42 13.97 4.46
N ILE A 110 7.69 12.68 4.68
CA ILE A 110 6.83 11.73 5.39
C ILE A 110 7.51 11.26 6.67
N GLN A 111 6.84 11.44 7.81
CA GLN A 111 7.41 11.08 9.12
C GLN A 111 7.06 9.65 9.54
N MET A 112 5.94 9.12 9.06
CA MET A 112 5.47 7.78 9.38
C MET A 112 4.76 7.15 8.19
N VAL A 113 5.04 5.87 7.96
CA VAL A 113 4.39 5.06 6.93
C VAL A 113 3.72 3.87 7.61
N HIS A 114 2.49 3.56 7.19
CA HIS A 114 1.77 2.38 7.60
C HIS A 114 1.25 1.65 6.36
N SER A 115 1.43 0.34 6.31
CA SER A 115 0.91 -0.53 5.26
C SER A 115 0.34 -1.80 5.88
N SER A 116 -0.85 -2.20 5.46
CA SER A 116 -1.53 -3.40 5.94
C SER A 116 -2.19 -4.10 4.76
N TYR A 117 -1.97 -5.41 4.62
CA TYR A 117 -2.49 -6.23 3.52
C TYR A 117 -2.22 -5.66 2.11
N ALA A 118 -1.11 -4.95 1.90
CA ALA A 118 -0.75 -4.40 0.59
C ALA A 118 0.63 -4.88 0.09
N THR A 119 1.63 -5.03 0.97
CA THR A 119 3.02 -5.38 0.57
C THR A 119 3.20 -6.80 0.04
N HIS A 120 2.19 -7.67 0.15
CA HIS A 120 2.23 -9.01 -0.45
C HIS A 120 1.85 -9.01 -1.94
N TRP A 121 1.29 -7.90 -2.45
CA TRP A 121 1.01 -7.75 -3.87
C TRP A 121 2.30 -7.37 -4.61
N LEU A 122 2.85 -8.31 -5.37
CA LEU A 122 4.07 -8.06 -6.14
C LEU A 122 3.87 -6.99 -7.20
N SER A 123 4.95 -6.31 -7.54
CA SER A 123 4.98 -5.31 -8.60
C SER A 123 4.62 -5.92 -9.96
N ARG A 124 4.91 -7.19 -10.18
CA ARG A 124 4.63 -7.94 -11.41
C ARG A 124 4.65 -9.44 -11.13
N VAL A 125 4.11 -10.21 -12.07
CA VAL A 125 4.33 -11.67 -12.08
C VAL A 125 5.81 -11.96 -12.41
N PRO A 126 6.52 -12.83 -11.66
CA PRO A 126 7.89 -13.21 -11.99
C PRO A 126 7.97 -13.75 -13.43
N LYS A 127 8.90 -13.25 -14.23
CA LYS A 127 8.94 -13.56 -15.68
C LYS A 127 9.19 -15.03 -15.93
N GLU A 128 10.00 -15.65 -15.09
CA GLU A 128 10.40 -17.04 -15.13
C GLU A 128 9.17 -17.95 -14.98
N VAL A 129 8.19 -17.58 -14.15
CA VAL A 129 7.02 -18.43 -13.93
C VAL A 129 6.07 -18.47 -15.13
N ALA A 130 6.14 -17.48 -16.01
CA ALA A 130 5.35 -17.40 -17.24
C ALA A 130 6.06 -18.01 -18.47
N ASP A 131 7.39 -18.15 -18.43
CA ASP A 131 8.17 -18.66 -19.55
C ASP A 131 8.29 -20.19 -19.52
N ARG A 132 7.75 -20.84 -20.56
CA ARG A 132 7.72 -22.30 -20.72
C ARG A 132 9.09 -22.95 -20.82
N ASN A 133 10.12 -22.16 -21.11
CA ASN A 133 11.49 -22.65 -21.30
C ASN A 133 12.31 -22.64 -20.01
N THR A 134 11.76 -22.09 -18.92
CA THR A 134 12.47 -22.03 -17.63
C THR A 134 12.07 -23.20 -16.73
N PRO A 135 12.94 -23.60 -15.79
CA PRO A 135 12.58 -24.61 -14.81
C PRO A 135 11.56 -24.09 -13.78
N ALA A 136 11.28 -22.78 -13.75
CA ALA A 136 10.26 -22.16 -12.90
C ALA A 136 8.89 -22.04 -13.59
N TRP A 137 8.70 -22.58 -14.81
CA TRP A 137 7.43 -22.49 -15.52
C TRP A 137 6.26 -23.09 -14.71
N ASN A 138 5.31 -22.25 -14.28
CA ASN A 138 4.23 -22.68 -13.40
C ASN A 138 3.01 -23.23 -14.19
N LYS A 139 3.23 -24.31 -14.94
CA LYS A 139 2.21 -24.86 -15.84
C LYS A 139 0.91 -25.21 -15.11
N GLY A 140 -0.19 -24.61 -15.57
CA GLY A 140 -1.55 -24.95 -15.14
C GLY A 140 -1.91 -24.48 -13.73
N ARG A 141 -1.09 -23.61 -13.13
CA ARG A 141 -1.31 -23.04 -11.80
C ARG A 141 -1.26 -21.52 -11.87
N ILE A 142 -1.90 -20.88 -10.89
CA ILE A 142 -1.99 -19.41 -10.79
C ILE A 142 -1.14 -18.84 -9.64
N TYR A 143 -0.56 -19.70 -8.80
CA TYR A 143 0.25 -19.32 -7.64
C TYR A 143 1.24 -20.43 -7.26
N TYR A 144 2.17 -20.15 -6.34
CA TYR A 144 3.24 -21.08 -5.96
C TYR A 144 2.81 -22.16 -4.95
N SER A 145 1.57 -22.16 -4.46
CA SER A 145 1.08 -23.19 -3.54
C SER A 145 1.21 -24.59 -4.15
N ASN A 146 1.93 -25.48 -3.47
CA ASN A 146 2.24 -26.84 -3.96
C ASN A 146 2.89 -26.85 -5.36
N SER A 147 3.69 -25.82 -5.66
CA SER A 147 4.52 -25.74 -6.87
C SER A 147 5.93 -26.23 -6.59
N THR A 148 6.78 -26.26 -7.62
CA THR A 148 8.19 -26.66 -7.46
C THR A 148 8.99 -25.59 -6.75
N ASP A 149 10.14 -25.97 -6.20
CA ASP A 149 11.03 -25.03 -5.50
C ASP A 149 11.51 -23.90 -6.42
N GLU A 150 11.63 -24.15 -7.73
CA GLU A 150 11.99 -23.13 -8.73
C GLU A 150 10.92 -22.05 -8.83
N VAL A 151 9.63 -22.43 -8.78
CA VAL A 151 8.52 -21.46 -8.77
C VAL A 151 8.58 -20.65 -7.49
N VAL A 152 8.76 -21.30 -6.34
CA VAL A 152 8.83 -20.61 -5.03
C VAL A 152 9.99 -19.61 -5.03
N ARG A 153 11.19 -20.02 -5.44
CA ARG A 153 12.36 -19.13 -5.54
C ARG A 153 12.14 -17.94 -6.47
N ALA A 154 11.42 -18.12 -7.58
CA ALA A 154 11.10 -17.01 -8.48
C ALA A 154 10.18 -15.98 -7.82
N TYR A 155 9.18 -16.41 -7.05
CA TYR A 155 8.33 -15.51 -6.27
C TYR A 155 9.10 -14.82 -5.13
N GLU A 156 9.96 -15.56 -4.42
CA GLU A 156 10.82 -15.00 -3.35
C GLU A 156 11.79 -13.94 -3.90
N ALA A 157 12.40 -14.20 -5.05
CA ALA A 157 13.29 -13.25 -5.70
C ALA A 157 12.57 -11.96 -6.11
N GLN A 158 11.37 -12.06 -6.69
CA GLN A 158 10.57 -10.89 -7.04
C GLN A 158 10.14 -10.11 -5.79
N TYR A 159 9.73 -10.80 -4.71
CA TYR A 159 9.37 -10.16 -3.45
C TYR A 159 10.56 -9.41 -2.82
N ALA A 160 11.76 -9.99 -2.86
CA ALA A 160 12.96 -9.35 -2.33
C ALA A 160 13.31 -8.06 -3.11
N GLU A 161 13.25 -8.10 -4.44
CA GLU A 161 13.44 -6.91 -5.29
C GLU A 161 12.38 -5.83 -5.01
N ASP A 162 11.12 -6.24 -4.92
CA ASP A 162 9.99 -5.35 -4.65
C ASP A 162 10.14 -4.65 -3.29
N MET A 163 10.56 -5.39 -2.24
CA MET A 163 10.77 -4.81 -0.90
C MET A 163 11.97 -3.88 -0.83
N GLU A 164 13.02 -4.12 -1.61
CA GLU A 164 14.16 -3.18 -1.71
C GLU A 164 13.68 -1.81 -2.21
N TYR A 165 12.82 -1.76 -3.22
CA TYR A 165 12.22 -0.49 -3.68
C TYR A 165 11.36 0.18 -2.61
N VAL A 166 10.55 -0.60 -1.88
CA VAL A 166 9.73 -0.08 -0.77
C VAL A 166 10.61 0.53 0.32
N GLU A 167 11.68 -0.15 0.70
CA GLU A 167 12.61 0.34 1.72
C GLU A 167 13.34 1.61 1.27
N ILE A 168 13.84 1.64 0.05
CA ILE A 168 14.49 2.85 -0.51
C ILE A 168 13.51 4.02 -0.51
N ASN A 169 12.28 3.81 -0.97
CA ASN A 169 11.27 4.86 -0.98
C ASN A 169 10.91 5.30 0.44
N ALA A 170 10.78 4.38 1.40
CA ALA A 170 10.49 4.71 2.79
C ALA A 170 11.61 5.50 3.49
N HIS A 171 12.89 5.25 3.16
CA HIS A 171 14.03 6.00 3.70
C HIS A 171 14.25 7.36 3.06
N LEU A 172 13.86 7.51 1.79
CA LEU A 172 14.00 8.76 1.06
C LEU A 172 12.81 9.70 1.30
N CYS A 173 11.62 9.17 1.58
CA CYS A 173 10.43 9.97 1.77
C CYS A 173 10.39 10.70 3.10
#